data_AF-A0A349W1C7-F1
#
_entry.id   AF-A0A349W1C7-F1
#
_cell.length_a   1.000
_cell.length_b   1.000
_cell.length_c   1.000
_cell.angle_alpha   90.00
_cell.angle_beta   90.00
_cell.angle_gamma   90.00
#
_symmetry.space_group_name_H-M   'P 1'
#
loop_
_entity.id
_entity.type
_entity.pdbx_description
1 polymer ?
#
loop_
_entity_poly.entity_id
_entity_poly.type
_entity_poly.pdbx_seq_one_letter_code
_entity_poly.pdbx_strand_id
1 'polypeptide(L)'
;MLSQHIKEQTHVAHQNVEGTIVRQLKNICSEADYAEVLKGFYAYFRAVEDRIAPFVTAEVLPDLAERRNSSYIKSDIEALGGNVDNLPEANAPAVANVQEALASLYVLEGSIMGGPYIVQMLNKYG
;
A
#
# COMPACT_ATOMS: atom_id res chain seq x y z
N MET A 1 15.72 10.64 -15.77
CA MET A 1 14.80 11.36 -14.84
C MET A 1 14.85 10.67 -13.49
N LEU A 2 14.63 11.39 -12.39
CA LEU A 2 14.70 10.85 -11.02
C LEU A 2 13.75 9.65 -10.82
N SER A 3 12.51 9.74 -11.30
CA SER A 3 11.51 8.68 -11.19
C SER A 3 11.95 7.35 -11.82
N GLN A 4 12.63 7.40 -12.97
CA GLN A 4 13.19 6.23 -13.63
C GLN A 4 14.33 5.62 -12.83
N HIS A 5 15.20 6.47 -12.27
CA HIS A 5 16.31 6.01 -11.43
C HIS A 5 15.79 5.29 -10.18
N ILE A 6 14.82 5.86 -9.46
CA ILE A 6 14.23 5.22 -8.27
C ILE A 6 13.60 3.87 -8.67
N LYS A 7 12.81 3.84 -9.75
CA LYS A 7 12.19 2.60 -10.26
C LYS A 7 13.21 1.49 -10.51
N GLU A 8 14.33 1.82 -11.16
CA GLU A 8 15.42 0.87 -11.43
C GLU A 8 16.08 0.39 -10.13
N GLN A 9 16.35 1.30 -9.19
CA GLN A 9 16.97 0.96 -7.92
C GLN A 9 16.05 0.14 -7.00
N THR A 10 14.73 0.29 -7.09
CA THR A 10 13.76 -0.45 -6.28
C THR A 10 13.25 -1.73 -6.95
N HIS A 11 13.72 -2.06 -8.15
CA HIS A 11 13.18 -3.15 -8.97
C HIS A 11 13.23 -4.52 -8.25
N VAL A 12 14.35 -4.87 -7.63
CA VAL A 12 14.50 -6.16 -6.92
C VAL A 12 13.57 -6.24 -5.72
N ALA A 13 13.48 -5.16 -4.93
CA ALA A 13 12.57 -5.10 -3.79
C ALA A 13 11.09 -5.22 -4.23
N HIS A 14 10.72 -4.54 -5.32
CA HIS A 14 9.38 -4.65 -5.92
C HIS A 14 9.05 -6.09 -6.31
N GLN A 15 9.94 -6.77 -7.05
CA GLN A 15 9.72 -8.15 -7.49
C GLN A 15 9.53 -9.13 -6.32
N ASN A 16 10.27 -8.94 -5.23
CA ASN A 16 10.15 -9.78 -4.04
C ASN A 16 8.78 -9.62 -3.34
N VAL A 17 8.31 -8.37 -3.21
CA VAL A 17 6.98 -8.08 -2.66
C VAL A 17 5.90 -8.63 -3.59
N GLU A 18 6.00 -8.37 -4.89
CA GLU A 18 5.05 -8.85 -5.90
C GLU A 18 4.88 -10.37 -5.84
N GLY A 19 5.97 -11.14 -5.78
CA GLY A 19 5.89 -12.59 -5.67
C GLY A 19 5.17 -13.07 -4.41
N THR A 20 5.27 -12.34 -3.30
CA THR A 20 4.58 -12.66 -2.04
C THR A 20 3.09 -12.35 -2.15
N ILE A 21 2.73 -11.17 -2.65
CA ILE A 21 1.34 -10.76 -2.83
C ILE A 21 0.63 -11.66 -3.85
N VAL A 22 1.26 -12.00 -4.98
CA VAL A 22 0.66 -12.90 -5.98
C VAL A 22 0.34 -14.28 -5.39
N ARG A 23 1.18 -14.81 -4.50
CA ARG A 23 0.90 -16.08 -3.81
C ARG A 23 -0.29 -15.97 -2.86
N GLN A 24 -0.39 -14.87 -2.10
CA GLN A 24 -1.53 -14.63 -1.21
C GLN A 24 -2.85 -14.50 -2.00
N LEU A 25 -2.84 -13.69 -3.07
CA LEU A 25 -4.04 -13.47 -3.88
C LEU A 25 -4.55 -14.74 -4.57
N LYS A 26 -3.66 -15.65 -4.99
CA LYS A 26 -4.04 -16.94 -5.59
C LYS A 26 -4.69 -17.92 -4.61
N ASN A 27 -4.55 -17.68 -3.31
CA ASN A 27 -5.12 -18.54 -2.27
C ASN A 27 -6.46 -18.00 -1.73
N ILE A 28 -6.94 -16.86 -2.24
CA ILE A 28 -8.24 -16.29 -1.87
C ILE A 28 -9.35 -17.18 -2.44
N CYS A 29 -10.27 -17.61 -1.58
CA CYS A 29 -11.45 -18.37 -1.98
C CYS A 29 -12.77 -17.73 -1.48
N SER A 30 -12.70 -16.58 -0.82
CA SER A 30 -13.84 -15.89 -0.22
C SER A 30 -13.57 -14.40 0.00
N GLU A 31 -14.64 -13.63 0.21
CA GLU A 31 -14.55 -12.21 0.62
C GLU A 31 -13.79 -12.04 1.94
N ALA A 32 -13.94 -13.00 2.87
CA ALA A 32 -13.21 -13.00 4.14
C ALA A 32 -11.69 -13.16 3.94
N ASP A 33 -11.27 -14.04 3.03
CA ASP A 33 -9.85 -14.20 2.69
C ASP A 33 -9.29 -12.92 2.08
N TYR A 34 -10.07 -12.25 1.23
CA TYR A 34 -9.66 -10.98 0.64
C TYR A 34 -9.58 -9.87 1.69
N ALA A 35 -10.54 -9.77 2.60
CA ALA A 35 -10.51 -8.82 3.71
C ALA A 35 -9.26 -9.00 4.61
N GLU A 36 -8.82 -10.23 4.84
CA GLU A 36 -7.57 -10.50 5.59
C GLU A 36 -6.32 -10.04 4.83
N VAL A 37 -6.29 -10.19 3.49
CA VAL A 37 -5.20 -9.60 2.67
C VAL A 37 -5.23 -8.07 2.76
N LEU A 38 -6.42 -7.45 2.69
CA LEU A 38 -6.58 -6.01 2.82
C LEU A 38 -6.16 -5.49 4.20
N LYS A 39 -6.37 -6.24 5.29
CA LYS A 39 -5.86 -5.86 6.62
C LYS A 39 -4.33 -5.70 6.64
N GLY A 40 -3.61 -6.59 5.94
CA GLY A 40 -2.16 -6.48 5.78
C GLY A 40 -1.76 -5.19 5.06
N PHE A 41 -2.44 -4.85 3.96
CA PHE A 41 -2.22 -3.58 3.26
C PHE A 41 -2.57 -2.38 4.13
N TYR A 42 -3.73 -2.40 4.80
CA TYR A 42 -4.17 -1.31 5.67
C TYR A 42 -3.17 -1.05 6.79
N ALA A 43 -2.71 -2.10 7.49
CA ALA A 43 -1.74 -1.99 8.57
C ALA A 43 -0.43 -1.34 8.08
N TYR A 44 0.09 -1.80 6.94
CA TYR A 44 1.33 -1.26 6.38
C TYR A 44 1.19 0.18 5.88
N PHE A 45 0.15 0.47 5.09
CA PHE A 45 -0.07 1.81 4.55
C PHE A 45 -0.26 2.82 5.66
N ARG A 46 -1.10 2.51 6.66
CA ARG A 46 -1.30 3.38 7.83
C ARG A 46 0.00 3.62 8.59
N ALA A 47 0.80 2.58 8.83
CA ALA A 47 2.07 2.73 9.54
C ALA A 47 3.05 3.65 8.78
N VAL A 48 3.08 3.57 7.45
CA VAL A 48 3.91 4.47 6.62
C VAL A 48 3.33 5.88 6.62
N GLU A 49 2.01 6.04 6.46
CA GLU A 49 1.31 7.33 6.50
C GLU A 49 1.57 8.08 7.81
N ASP A 50 1.45 7.39 8.95
CA ASP A 50 1.73 7.94 10.28
C ASP A 50 3.18 8.43 10.41
N ARG A 51 4.15 7.74 9.78
CA ARG A 51 5.57 8.11 9.80
C ARG A 51 5.89 9.31 8.90
N ILE A 52 5.22 9.45 7.77
CA ILE A 52 5.48 10.54 6.81
C ILE A 52 4.69 11.82 7.13
N ALA A 53 3.57 11.72 7.84
CA ALA A 53 2.67 12.84 8.14
C ALA A 53 3.36 14.09 8.72
N PRO A 54 4.39 13.99 9.58
CA PRO A 54 5.12 15.18 10.08
C PRO A 54 5.91 15.93 9.00
N PHE A 55 6.21 15.30 7.86
CA PHE A 55 7.11 15.82 6.83
C PHE A 55 6.40 16.15 5.51
N VAL A 56 5.31 15.47 5.18
CA VAL A 56 4.55 15.69 3.94
C VAL A 56 3.36 16.60 4.24
N THR A 57 3.58 17.90 4.09
CA THR A 57 2.53 18.93 4.25
C THR A 57 2.09 19.46 2.89
N ALA A 58 1.01 20.25 2.85
CA ALA A 58 0.56 20.92 1.63
C ALA A 58 1.60 21.92 1.06
N GLU A 59 2.55 22.39 1.87
CA GLU A 59 3.66 23.23 1.38
C GLU A 59 4.68 22.41 0.58
N VAL A 60 4.90 21.16 1.00
CA VAL A 60 5.81 20.21 0.34
C VAL A 60 5.14 19.55 -0.87
N LEU A 61 3.87 19.19 -0.74
CA LEU A 61 3.08 18.49 -1.74
C LEU A 61 1.68 19.11 -1.84
N PRO A 62 1.48 20.13 -2.71
CA PRO A 62 0.24 20.90 -2.76
C PRO A 62 -1.03 20.08 -3.07
N ASP A 63 -0.89 18.97 -3.79
CA ASP A 63 -1.99 18.05 -4.15
C ASP A 63 -2.21 16.94 -3.11
N LEU A 64 -1.59 17.02 -1.92
CA LEU A 64 -1.70 15.98 -0.88
C LEU A 64 -3.14 15.60 -0.53
N ALA A 65 -4.05 16.57 -0.48
CA ALA A 65 -5.45 16.35 -0.14
C ALA A 65 -6.24 15.60 -1.24
N GLU A 66 -5.74 15.56 -2.47
CA GLU A 66 -6.39 14.88 -3.61
C GLU A 66 -5.94 13.41 -3.73
N ARG A 67 -4.89 13.02 -2.99
CA ARG A 67 -4.30 11.69 -3.04
C ARG A 67 -5.08 10.69 -2.20
N ARG A 68 -5.04 9.43 -2.63
CA ARG A 68 -5.63 8.32 -1.88
C ARG A 68 -4.77 7.99 -0.67
N ASN A 69 -5.40 7.49 0.39
CA ASN A 69 -4.73 7.02 1.60
C ASN A 69 -5.35 5.70 2.10
N SER A 70 -4.83 5.18 3.21
CA SER A 70 -5.24 3.92 3.81
C SER A 70 -6.72 3.86 4.21
N SER A 71 -7.41 4.99 4.33
CA SER A 71 -8.85 5.00 4.66
C SER A 71 -9.71 4.31 3.61
N TYR A 72 -9.29 4.32 2.33
CA TYR A 72 -10.00 3.61 1.27
C TYR A 72 -9.94 2.09 1.48
N ILE A 73 -8.77 1.58 1.89
CA ILE A 73 -8.58 0.15 2.20
C ILE A 73 -9.45 -0.23 3.41
N LYS A 74 -9.51 0.64 4.44
CA LYS A 74 -10.40 0.44 5.57
C LYS A 74 -11.87 0.33 5.15
N SER A 75 -12.34 1.25 4.30
CA SER A 75 -13.72 1.20 3.79
C SER A 75 -14.00 -0.08 3.02
N ASP A 76 -13.03 -0.57 2.23
CA ASP A 76 -13.17 -1.84 1.49
C ASP A 76 -13.26 -3.04 2.45
N ILE A 77 -12.46 -3.07 3.52
CA ILE A 77 -12.55 -4.11 4.57
C ILE A 77 -13.94 -4.11 5.21
N GLU A 78 -14.45 -2.93 5.56
CA GLU A 78 -15.78 -2.78 6.18
C GLU A 78 -16.91 -3.18 5.21
N ALA A 79 -16.78 -2.87 3.92
CA ALA A 79 -17.73 -3.27 2.89
C ALA A 79 -17.82 -4.79 2.69
N LEU A 80 -16.71 -5.50 2.91
CA LEU A 80 -16.65 -6.97 2.89
C LEU A 80 -17.13 -7.62 4.21
N GLY A 81 -17.66 -6.83 5.15
CA GLY A 81 -18.12 -7.30 6.47
C GLY A 81 -17.00 -7.54 7.48
N GLY A 82 -15.77 -7.14 7.17
CA GLY A 82 -14.63 -7.17 8.07
C GLY A 82 -14.56 -5.95 9.01
N ASN A 83 -13.52 -5.92 9.83
CA ASN A 83 -13.18 -4.76 10.66
C ASN A 83 -11.66 -4.57 10.72
N VAL A 84 -11.22 -3.45 11.27
CA VAL A 84 -9.79 -3.12 11.45
C VAL A 84 -9.29 -3.41 12.87
N ASP A 85 -9.94 -4.35 13.56
CA ASP A 85 -9.47 -4.85 14.84
C ASP A 85 -8.42 -5.95 14.60
N ASN A 86 -7.51 -6.13 15.55
CA ASN A 86 -6.48 -7.19 15.52
C ASN A 86 -5.64 -7.17 14.22
N LEU A 87 -5.22 -5.99 13.78
CA LEU A 87 -4.35 -5.85 12.61
C LEU A 87 -3.01 -6.56 12.82
N PRO A 88 -2.42 -7.11 11.74
CA PRO A 88 -1.06 -7.62 11.82
C PRO A 88 -0.08 -6.50 12.16
N GLU A 89 1.02 -6.86 12.82
CA GLU A 89 2.10 -5.91 13.07
C GLU A 89 2.70 -5.43 11.74
N ALA A 90 2.86 -4.12 11.61
CA ALA A 90 3.42 -3.49 10.42
C ALA A 90 4.63 -2.63 10.77
N ASN A 91 5.74 -2.89 10.09
CA ASN A 91 6.98 -2.16 10.25
C ASN A 91 7.15 -1.15 9.11
N ALA A 92 6.91 0.12 9.41
CA ALA A 92 7.20 1.21 8.49
C ALA A 92 8.70 1.56 8.48
N PRO A 93 9.24 2.07 7.36
CA PRO A 93 10.61 2.56 7.31
C PRO A 93 10.80 3.73 8.30
N ALA A 94 12.03 3.88 8.80
CA ALA A 94 12.40 5.08 9.53
C ALA A 94 12.39 6.28 8.58
N VAL A 95 11.84 7.40 9.04
CA VAL A 95 11.74 8.65 8.29
C VAL A 95 12.22 9.77 9.20
N ALA A 96 13.27 10.47 8.79
CA ALA A 96 13.91 11.54 9.55
C ALA A 96 13.84 12.91 8.83
N ASN A 97 13.45 12.93 7.55
CA ASN A 97 13.41 14.15 6.75
C ASN A 97 12.37 14.06 5.61
N VAL A 98 12.16 15.20 4.94
CA VAL A 98 11.22 15.34 3.82
C VAL A 98 11.57 14.42 2.65
N GLN A 99 12.85 14.23 2.34
CA GLN A 99 13.28 13.40 1.22
C GLN A 99 12.93 11.92 1.44
N GLU A 100 13.19 11.40 2.64
CA GLU A 100 12.82 10.03 3.03
C GLU A 100 11.30 9.84 3.09
N ALA A 101 10.58 10.87 3.51
CA ALA A 101 9.12 10.86 3.53
C ALA A 101 8.55 10.78 2.10
N LEU A 102 9.06 11.60 1.19
CA LEU A 102 8.69 11.58 -0.23
C LEU A 102 9.11 10.27 -0.93
N ALA A 103 10.25 9.69 -0.55
CA ALA A 103 10.67 8.39 -1.06
C ALA A 103 9.72 7.27 -0.60
N SER A 104 9.26 7.32 0.66
CA SER A 104 8.26 6.38 1.18
C SER A 104 6.91 6.56 0.49
N LEU A 105 6.48 7.81 0.29
CA LEU A 105 5.25 8.12 -0.44
C LEU A 105 5.31 7.66 -1.90
N TYR A 106 6.46 7.80 -2.57
CA TYR A 106 6.66 7.29 -3.93
C TYR A 106 6.34 5.79 -4.04
N VAL A 107 6.73 4.99 -3.04
CA VAL A 107 6.44 3.54 -3.03
C VAL A 107 4.94 3.29 -2.90
N LEU A 108 4.26 3.97 -1.97
CA LEU A 108 2.81 3.80 -1.78
C LEU A 108 2.04 4.22 -3.03
N GLU A 109 2.33 5.39 -3.58
CA GLU A 109 1.70 5.91 -4.81
C GLU A 109 1.96 5.00 -6.01
N GLY A 110 3.20 4.50 -6.12
CA GLY A 110 3.58 3.56 -7.18
C GLY A 110 2.80 2.24 -7.13
N SER A 111 2.48 1.76 -5.92
CA SER A 111 1.76 0.49 -5.73
C SER A 111 0.32 0.51 -6.26
N ILE A 112 -0.30 1.70 -6.36
CA ILE A 112 -1.67 1.87 -6.87
C ILE A 112 -1.78 1.41 -8.34
N MET A 113 -0.70 1.54 -9.11
CA MET A 113 -0.67 1.11 -10.52
C MET A 113 -0.83 -0.40 -10.70
N GLY A 114 -0.60 -1.19 -9.64
CA GLY A 114 -0.82 -2.65 -9.65
C GLY A 114 -2.30 -3.06 -9.57
N GLY A 115 -3.20 -2.15 -9.18
CA GLY A 115 -4.61 -2.43 -8.92
C GLY A 115 -5.34 -3.19 -10.04
N PRO A 116 -5.23 -2.78 -11.32
CA PRO A 116 -5.87 -3.50 -12.43
C PRO A 116 -5.44 -4.96 -12.55
N TYR A 117 -4.18 -5.28 -12.23
CA TYR A 117 -3.68 -6.66 -12.25
C TYR A 117 -4.21 -7.49 -11.08
N ILE A 118 -4.35 -6.88 -9.89
CA ILE A 118 -4.99 -7.53 -8.74
C ILE A 118 -6.44 -7.90 -9.06
N VAL A 119 -7.20 -6.97 -9.65
CA VAL A 119 -8.58 -7.22 -10.09
C VAL A 119 -8.66 -8.37 -11.09
N GLN A 120 -7.72 -8.42 -12.06
CA GLN A 120 -7.66 -9.53 -13.02
C GLN A 120 -7.35 -10.88 -12.36
N MET A 121 -6.48 -10.90 -11.34
CA MET A 121 -6.17 -12.13 -10.60
C MET A 121 -7.37 -12.61 -9.79
N LEU A 122 -8.05 -11.72 -9.08
CA LEU A 122 -9.27 -12.05 -8.31
C LEU A 122 -10.33 -12.64 -9.24
N ASN A 123 -10.66 -11.95 -10.34
CA ASN A 123 -11.62 -12.45 -11.35
C ASN A 123 -11.28 -13.84 -11.92
N LYS A 124 -10.02 -14.29 -11.85
CA LYS A 124 -9.57 -15.59 -12.36
C LYS A 124 -9.56 -16.69 -11.29
N TYR A 125 -9.25 -16.34 -10.04
CA TYR A 125 -8.94 -17.31 -8.97
C TYR A 125 -9.94 -17.31 -7.82
N GLY A 126 -10.77 -16.27 -7.69
CA GLY A 126 -11.78 -16.08 -6.64
C GLY A 126 -12.58 -14.82 -6.89
#